data_AF-A0A951ZH25-F1
#
_entry.id   AF-A0A951ZH25-F1
#
_cell.length_a   1.000
_cell.length_b   1.000
_cell.length_c   1.000
_cell.angle_alpha   90.00
_cell.angle_beta   90.00
_cell.angle_gamma   90.00
#
_symmetry.space_group_name_H-M   'P 1'
#
loop_
_entity.id
_entity.type
_entity.pdbx_description
1 polymer ?
#
loop_
_entity_poly.entity_id
_entity_poly.type
_entity_poly.pdbx_seq_one_letter_code
_entity_poly.pdbx_strand_id
1 'polypeptide(L)'
;MVEMIFAVSITVLVFSIAVPFFRAQTRAMDAGAGRMDAFQSARYAVWRIEQDLRLAGGDIGQPVIVQAAPFAIAFNVNRQGRSTSTDPNATAWDATLDTLSTQSWMVSRASALRTSSKTYPTAAYSDPSGATSKAETIQYFLLPDTTGGNTNLYVLYRRINDRDSTLVTRNLYVSSDSSFFFEYFSTTAGGTTAAIANANLPIYWDDTLGRADSITAVRVRATGRFWDSRNQQNVYRDLFVTVELRNAFRLASTRCGAVPSTPDSLGVTVETAPAGQKLDVRLDWSGVAGDSTAPKDVREYVLYKRRSGATSWTAFASRPARRASTYRYQDFSIQSDTGTFQYGVAARDCSGVSTVRTGTSTVTIP
;
A
#
# COMPACT_ATOMS: atom_id res chain seq x y z
N MET A 1 25.14 -69.44 23.87
CA MET A 1 25.42 -69.13 22.44
C MET A 1 24.16 -68.74 21.66
N VAL A 2 23.04 -69.46 21.79
CA VAL A 2 21.77 -69.12 21.10
C VAL A 2 21.30 -67.68 21.39
N GLU A 3 21.45 -67.24 22.63
CA GLU A 3 21.02 -65.91 23.09
C GLU A 3 21.82 -64.76 22.45
N MET A 4 23.14 -64.94 22.24
CA MET A 4 23.96 -63.99 21.50
C MET A 4 23.58 -63.94 20.01
N ILE A 5 23.26 -65.08 19.41
CA ILE A 5 22.84 -65.13 18.00
C ILE A 5 21.51 -64.40 17.83
N PHE A 6 20.55 -64.62 18.74
CA PHE A 6 19.25 -63.95 18.72
C PHE A 6 19.39 -62.42 18.87
N ALA A 7 20.18 -61.98 19.85
CA ALA A 7 20.43 -60.56 20.08
C ALA A 7 21.09 -59.87 18.86
N VAL A 8 22.07 -60.51 18.23
CA VAL A 8 22.71 -59.97 17.02
C VAL A 8 21.74 -59.90 15.85
N SER A 9 20.93 -60.95 15.61
CA SER A 9 19.96 -60.94 14.52
C SER A 9 18.85 -59.89 14.67
N ILE A 10 18.34 -59.67 15.89
CA ILE A 10 17.36 -58.61 16.16
C ILE A 10 18.01 -57.23 15.97
N THR A 11 19.24 -57.05 16.43
CA THR A 11 19.97 -55.79 16.29
C THR A 11 20.18 -55.43 14.82
N VAL A 12 20.61 -56.40 13.99
CA VAL A 12 20.77 -56.20 12.54
C VAL A 12 19.43 -55.88 11.86
N LEU A 13 18.35 -56.58 12.23
CA LEU A 13 17.00 -56.31 11.71
C LEU A 13 16.55 -54.87 12.05
N VAL A 14 16.71 -54.45 13.30
CA VAL A 14 16.32 -53.11 13.75
C VAL A 14 17.13 -52.04 13.02
N PHE A 15 18.45 -52.19 12.91
CA PHE A 15 19.27 -51.22 12.16
C PHE A 15 18.95 -51.20 10.66
N SER A 16 18.59 -52.34 10.06
CA SER A 16 18.20 -52.42 8.65
C SER A 16 16.91 -51.65 8.34
N ILE A 17 16.02 -51.48 9.31
CA ILE A 17 14.78 -50.69 9.18
C ILE A 17 15.00 -49.23 9.61
N ALA A 18 15.72 -49.02 10.71
CA ALA A 18 15.92 -47.69 11.29
C ALA A 18 16.76 -46.78 10.37
N VAL A 19 17.84 -47.28 9.75
CA VAL A 19 18.72 -46.46 8.92
C VAL A 19 18.02 -45.91 7.66
N PRO A 20 17.28 -46.72 6.86
CA PRO A 20 16.47 -46.20 5.76
C PRO A 20 15.38 -45.23 6.22
N PHE A 21 14.74 -45.51 7.36
CA PHE A 21 13.70 -44.64 7.92
C PHE A 21 14.26 -43.26 8.29
N PHE A 22 15.36 -43.19 9.04
CA PHE A 22 15.99 -41.91 9.38
C PHE A 22 16.46 -41.17 8.13
N ARG A 23 17.02 -41.88 7.14
CA ARG A 23 17.38 -41.28 5.85
C ARG A 23 16.16 -40.71 5.12
N ALA A 24 15.02 -41.40 5.13
CA ALA A 24 13.78 -40.90 4.54
C ALA A 24 13.23 -39.68 5.30
N GLN A 25 13.29 -39.69 6.63
CA GLN A 25 12.86 -38.58 7.48
C GLN A 25 13.73 -37.32 7.27
N THR A 26 15.06 -37.46 7.26
CA THR A 26 15.97 -36.33 6.97
C THR A 26 15.71 -35.76 5.57
N ARG A 27 15.50 -36.61 4.57
CA ARG A 27 15.14 -36.16 3.21
C ARG A 27 13.84 -35.38 3.17
N ALA A 28 12.82 -35.86 3.88
CA ALA A 28 11.53 -35.18 3.96
C ALA A 28 11.67 -33.81 4.66
N MET A 29 12.52 -33.71 5.68
CA MET A 29 12.84 -32.46 6.37
C MET A 29 13.58 -31.47 5.48
N ASP A 30 14.62 -31.90 4.75
CA ASP A 30 15.39 -31.02 3.84
C ASP A 30 14.51 -30.47 2.72
N ALA A 31 13.71 -31.34 2.08
CA ALA A 31 12.75 -30.91 1.05
C ALA A 31 11.63 -30.04 1.63
N GLY A 32 11.27 -30.24 2.90
CA GLY A 32 10.37 -29.36 3.65
C GLY A 32 10.95 -27.96 3.84
N ALA A 33 12.21 -27.89 4.30
CA ALA A 33 12.93 -26.64 4.52
C ALA A 33 13.10 -25.83 3.23
N GLY A 34 13.51 -26.46 2.13
CA GLY A 34 13.66 -25.78 0.84
C GLY A 34 12.35 -25.22 0.28
N ARG A 35 11.25 -25.96 0.45
CA ARG A 35 9.90 -25.47 0.07
C ARG A 35 9.44 -24.32 0.94
N MET A 36 9.80 -24.34 2.23
CA MET A 36 9.50 -23.26 3.15
C MET A 36 10.29 -21.99 2.81
N ASP A 37 11.58 -22.11 2.46
CA ASP A 37 12.41 -20.99 2.03
C ASP A 37 11.88 -20.30 0.77
N ALA A 38 11.51 -21.09 -0.25
CA ALA A 38 10.87 -20.57 -1.47
C ALA A 38 9.57 -19.80 -1.14
N PHE A 39 8.74 -20.35 -0.25
CA PHE A 39 7.50 -19.68 0.16
C PHE A 39 7.77 -18.41 0.99
N GLN A 40 8.75 -18.42 1.89
CA GLN A 40 9.13 -17.25 2.70
C GLN A 40 9.63 -16.11 1.81
N SER A 41 10.47 -16.42 0.82
CA SER A 41 10.97 -15.44 -0.15
C SER A 41 9.82 -14.75 -0.92
N ALA A 42 8.87 -15.54 -1.44
CA ALA A 42 7.70 -15.00 -2.14
C ALA A 42 6.79 -14.19 -1.20
N ARG A 43 6.55 -14.68 0.02
CA ARG A 43 5.73 -14.00 1.02
C ARG A 43 6.34 -12.66 1.46
N TYR A 44 7.66 -12.61 1.67
CA TYR A 44 8.35 -11.39 2.05
C TYR A 44 8.27 -10.32 0.97
N ALA A 45 8.47 -10.70 -0.30
CA ALA A 45 8.30 -9.79 -1.45
C ALA A 45 6.90 -9.16 -1.46
N VAL A 46 5.86 -10.00 -1.37
CA VAL A 46 4.47 -9.56 -1.42
C VAL A 46 4.12 -8.66 -0.24
N TRP A 47 4.46 -9.08 0.98
CA TRP A 47 4.17 -8.30 2.19
C TRP A 47 4.81 -6.91 2.13
N ARG A 48 6.07 -6.84 1.69
CA ARG A 48 6.80 -5.57 1.61
C ARG A 48 6.18 -4.62 0.59
N ILE A 49 5.81 -5.12 -0.58
CA ILE A 49 5.13 -4.34 -1.64
C ILE A 49 3.76 -3.89 -1.15
N GLU A 50 2.96 -4.81 -0.60
CA GLU A 50 1.60 -4.55 -0.15
C GLU A 50 1.55 -3.47 0.93
N GLN A 51 2.45 -3.51 1.91
CA GLN A 51 2.51 -2.52 2.98
C GLN A 51 2.70 -1.09 2.44
N ASP A 52 3.59 -0.91 1.46
CA ASP A 52 3.85 0.40 0.88
C ASP A 52 2.74 0.80 -0.11
N LEU A 53 2.29 -0.13 -0.95
CA LEU A 53 1.36 0.12 -2.04
C LEU A 53 -0.06 0.44 -1.56
N ARG A 54 -0.49 -0.12 -0.40
CA ARG A 54 -1.77 0.24 0.23
C ARG A 54 -1.85 1.71 0.63
N LEU A 55 -0.70 2.35 0.83
CA LEU A 55 -0.59 3.75 1.24
C LEU A 55 -0.39 4.70 0.04
N ALA A 56 -0.29 4.17 -1.18
CA ALA A 56 -0.02 4.95 -2.39
C ALA A 56 -0.95 6.15 -2.52
N GLY A 57 -0.38 7.34 -2.64
CA GLY A 57 -1.06 8.62 -2.62
C GLY A 57 -0.04 9.76 -2.65
N GLY A 58 -0.45 10.94 -3.10
CA GLY A 58 0.43 12.10 -3.18
C GLY A 58 -0.30 13.39 -2.84
N ASP A 59 0.45 14.48 -2.79
CA ASP A 59 -0.13 15.81 -2.67
C ASP A 59 -0.86 16.22 -3.96
N ILE A 60 -1.56 17.37 -3.92
CA ILE A 60 -2.31 17.86 -5.08
C ILE A 60 -1.39 18.00 -6.30
N GLY A 61 -1.80 17.41 -7.41
CA GLY A 61 -1.05 17.44 -8.67
C GLY A 61 0.08 16.40 -8.76
N GLN A 62 0.41 15.71 -7.66
CA GLN A 62 1.37 14.62 -7.68
C GLN A 62 0.69 13.31 -8.11
N PRO A 63 1.22 12.59 -9.11
CA PRO A 63 0.59 11.37 -9.62
C PRO A 63 0.61 10.26 -8.57
N VAL A 64 -0.45 9.47 -8.46
CA VAL A 64 -0.45 8.32 -7.53
C VAL A 64 0.42 7.20 -8.09
N ILE A 65 0.17 6.82 -9.34
CA ILE A 65 1.02 5.88 -10.08
C ILE A 65 1.97 6.66 -10.98
N VAL A 66 3.27 6.42 -10.78
CA VAL A 66 4.34 6.97 -11.61
C VAL A 66 4.68 6.00 -12.75
N GLN A 67 4.76 4.70 -12.46
CA GLN A 67 5.05 3.67 -13.46
C GLN A 67 4.23 2.44 -13.17
N ALA A 68 3.63 1.88 -14.21
CA ALA A 68 3.01 0.57 -14.21
C ALA A 68 3.57 -0.26 -15.38
N ALA A 69 4.38 -1.26 -15.07
CA ALA A 69 5.01 -2.15 -16.04
C ALA A 69 4.98 -3.60 -15.52
N PRO A 70 5.05 -4.63 -16.38
CA PRO A 70 4.94 -6.03 -15.95
C PRO A 70 5.97 -6.43 -14.87
N PHE A 71 7.12 -5.75 -14.82
CA PHE A 71 8.22 -6.02 -13.91
C PHE A 71 8.62 -4.83 -13.02
N ALA A 72 7.88 -3.73 -13.07
CA ALA A 72 8.16 -2.57 -12.25
C ALA A 72 6.91 -1.75 -11.93
N ILE A 73 6.81 -1.30 -10.69
CA ILE A 73 5.81 -0.34 -10.25
C ILE A 73 6.50 0.82 -9.53
N ALA A 74 6.11 2.04 -9.86
CA ALA A 74 6.51 3.25 -9.13
C ALA A 74 5.26 4.03 -8.73
N PHE A 75 5.23 4.52 -7.51
CA PHE A 75 4.10 5.27 -6.96
C PHE A 75 4.58 6.27 -5.91
N ASN A 76 3.83 7.35 -5.72
CA ASN A 76 4.07 8.28 -4.63
C ASN A 76 3.33 7.81 -3.38
N VAL A 77 3.89 8.11 -2.21
CA VAL A 77 3.31 7.79 -0.90
C VAL A 77 3.93 8.69 0.17
N ASN A 78 3.15 9.08 1.18
CA ASN A 78 3.70 9.67 2.41
C ASN A 78 3.78 8.58 3.49
N ARG A 79 4.85 7.75 3.45
CA ARG A 79 4.99 6.63 4.38
C ARG A 79 5.69 7.07 5.66
N GLN A 80 6.73 7.90 5.55
CA GLN A 80 7.61 8.24 6.66
C GLN A 80 7.79 9.74 6.78
N GLY A 81 7.56 10.27 7.98
CA GLY A 81 7.75 11.67 8.33
C GLY A 81 8.86 11.86 9.37
N ARG A 82 9.48 13.03 9.38
CA ARG A 82 10.53 13.36 10.36
C ARG A 82 9.98 13.89 11.69
N SER A 83 8.78 14.47 11.67
CA SER A 83 8.16 15.04 12.85
C SER A 83 6.64 15.15 12.68
N THR A 84 5.91 14.84 13.74
CA THR A 84 4.45 14.96 13.80
C THR A 84 3.95 16.40 13.65
N SER A 85 4.78 17.41 13.95
CA SER A 85 4.38 18.83 13.85
C SER A 85 4.47 19.40 12.44
N THR A 86 5.31 18.82 11.58
CA THR A 86 5.54 19.29 10.20
C THR A 86 4.99 18.33 9.15
N ASP A 87 4.75 17.08 9.54
CA ASP A 87 4.18 16.03 8.70
C ASP A 87 3.26 15.12 9.54
N PRO A 88 2.08 15.62 9.93
CA PRO A 88 1.12 14.84 10.71
C PRO A 88 0.46 13.71 9.91
N ASN A 89 0.60 13.70 8.58
CA ASN A 89 -0.07 12.76 7.68
C ASN A 89 0.80 11.53 7.34
N ALA A 90 2.05 11.50 7.78
CA ALA A 90 2.91 10.33 7.62
C ALA A 90 2.37 9.12 8.38
N THR A 91 2.56 7.92 7.81
CA THR A 91 2.12 6.68 8.46
C THR A 91 3.00 6.30 9.65
N ALA A 92 4.28 6.67 9.62
CA ALA A 92 5.22 6.44 10.71
C ALA A 92 6.21 7.62 10.82
N TRP A 93 6.74 7.84 12.02
CA TRP A 93 7.69 8.93 12.28
C TRP A 93 9.04 8.42 12.75
N ASP A 94 10.09 9.01 12.18
CA ASP A 94 11.47 8.79 12.61
C ASP A 94 12.28 10.08 12.37
N ALA A 95 12.69 10.72 13.47
CA ALA A 95 13.42 11.98 13.45
C ALA A 95 14.83 11.87 12.86
N THR A 96 15.38 10.65 12.73
CA THR A 96 16.71 10.40 12.18
C THR A 96 16.73 10.33 10.65
N LEU A 97 15.56 10.21 10.02
CA LEU A 97 15.44 10.20 8.57
C LEU A 97 15.78 11.55 7.97
N ASP A 98 16.31 11.51 6.75
CA ASP A 98 16.59 12.70 5.96
C ASP A 98 15.46 13.03 5.00
N THR A 99 15.49 14.27 4.50
CA THR A 99 14.48 14.81 3.58
C THR A 99 14.47 14.14 2.22
N LEU A 100 15.54 13.44 1.82
CA LEU A 100 15.59 12.73 0.54
C LEU A 100 14.81 11.41 0.58
N SER A 101 14.47 10.91 1.76
CA SER A 101 13.62 9.72 1.96
C SER A 101 12.18 10.00 2.41
N THR A 102 11.88 11.23 2.84
CA THR A 102 10.59 11.62 3.46
C THR A 102 9.89 12.78 2.74
N GLN A 103 10.38 13.19 1.57
CA GLN A 103 9.80 14.27 0.78
C GLN A 103 9.74 13.86 -0.68
N SER A 104 8.96 14.60 -1.46
CA SER A 104 8.89 14.41 -2.90
C SER A 104 10.26 14.53 -3.53
N TRP A 105 10.51 13.66 -4.50
CA TRP A 105 11.71 13.69 -5.31
C TRP A 105 11.91 15.08 -5.93
N MET A 106 13.09 15.67 -5.73
CA MET A 106 13.44 16.95 -6.33
C MET A 106 13.71 16.84 -7.83
N VAL A 107 13.23 17.80 -8.62
CA VAL A 107 13.48 17.88 -10.07
C VAL A 107 14.98 18.01 -10.39
N SER A 108 15.74 18.71 -9.54
CA SER A 108 17.21 18.83 -9.69
C SER A 108 17.95 17.51 -9.58
N ARG A 109 17.31 16.47 -9.03
CA ARG A 109 17.84 15.11 -8.89
C ARG A 109 17.03 14.11 -9.71
N ALA A 110 16.22 14.57 -10.66
CA ALA A 110 15.41 13.71 -11.49
C ALA A 110 16.29 12.67 -12.20
N SER A 111 15.81 11.43 -12.25
CA SER A 111 16.55 10.32 -12.84
C SER A 111 15.60 9.41 -13.59
N ALA A 112 16.15 8.58 -14.47
CA ALA A 112 15.38 7.54 -15.13
C ALA A 112 14.74 6.61 -14.08
N LEU A 113 13.46 6.33 -14.28
CA LEU A 113 12.74 5.30 -13.56
C LEU A 113 13.37 3.94 -13.84
N ARG A 114 13.31 3.05 -12.86
CA ARG A 114 13.95 1.74 -13.01
C ARG A 114 13.23 0.92 -14.08
N THR A 115 14.00 0.23 -14.90
CA THR A 115 13.52 -0.52 -16.09
C THR A 115 12.89 0.34 -17.19
N SER A 116 13.11 1.66 -17.17
CA SER A 116 12.57 2.63 -18.13
C SER A 116 13.62 3.70 -18.49
N SER A 117 13.44 4.37 -19.63
CA SER A 117 14.19 5.58 -20.00
C SER A 117 13.49 6.88 -19.59
N LYS A 118 12.27 6.80 -19.06
CA LYS A 118 11.49 7.96 -18.61
C LYS A 118 12.10 8.57 -17.34
N THR A 119 12.40 9.87 -17.41
CA THR A 119 12.93 10.64 -16.27
C THR A 119 11.80 11.19 -15.42
N TYR A 120 11.87 10.94 -14.12
CA TYR A 120 10.93 11.46 -13.12
C TYR A 120 11.71 12.07 -11.94
N PRO A 121 11.22 13.16 -11.33
CA PRO A 121 10.03 13.94 -11.71
C PRO A 121 10.34 15.04 -12.73
N THR A 122 9.30 15.48 -13.45
CA THR A 122 9.35 16.60 -14.41
C THR A 122 8.91 17.94 -13.83
N ALA A 123 8.28 17.93 -12.65
CA ALA A 123 7.81 19.11 -11.94
C ALA A 123 8.04 18.94 -10.44
N ALA A 124 8.16 20.07 -9.72
CA ALA A 124 8.20 20.06 -8.27
C ALA A 124 6.77 19.93 -7.73
N TYR A 125 6.61 19.13 -6.68
CA TYR A 125 5.33 18.94 -6.00
C TYR A 125 5.36 19.62 -4.64
N SER A 126 4.29 20.32 -4.33
CA SER A 126 4.14 21.09 -3.09
C SER A 126 2.92 20.62 -2.30
N ASP A 127 3.03 20.71 -0.99
CA ASP A 127 1.89 20.54 -0.09
C ASP A 127 0.95 21.77 -0.13
N PRO A 128 -0.25 21.72 0.48
CA PRO A 128 -1.18 22.85 0.50
C PRO A 128 -0.65 24.14 1.17
N SER A 129 0.45 24.07 1.92
CA SER A 129 1.10 25.23 2.52
C SER A 129 2.16 25.86 1.62
N GLY A 130 2.40 25.29 0.44
CA GLY A 130 3.40 25.74 -0.53
C GLY A 130 4.81 25.21 -0.26
N ALA A 131 5.01 24.40 0.78
CA ALA A 131 6.28 23.73 1.04
C ALA A 131 6.42 22.47 0.17
N THR A 132 7.62 21.91 0.06
CA THR A 132 7.85 20.66 -0.68
C THR A 132 6.96 19.55 -0.14
N SER A 133 6.29 18.85 -1.05
CA SER A 133 5.43 17.71 -0.74
C SER A 133 6.14 16.68 0.13
N LYS A 134 5.40 16.09 1.06
CA LYS A 134 5.92 15.05 1.97
C LYS A 134 5.77 13.63 1.42
N ALA A 135 5.27 13.49 0.19
CA ALA A 135 5.11 12.19 -0.43
C ALA A 135 6.34 11.81 -1.26
N GLU A 136 7.12 10.85 -0.79
CA GLU A 136 8.21 10.22 -1.51
C GLU A 136 7.74 9.28 -2.64
N THR A 137 8.60 9.03 -3.62
CA THR A 137 8.37 8.07 -4.69
C THR A 137 9.02 6.73 -4.36
N ILE A 138 8.24 5.68 -4.20
CA ILE A 138 8.74 4.31 -4.04
C ILE A 138 8.67 3.58 -5.37
N GLN A 139 9.76 2.89 -5.72
CA GLN A 139 9.86 2.04 -6.90
C GLN A 139 10.17 0.61 -6.48
N TYR A 140 9.37 -0.34 -6.94
CA TYR A 140 9.68 -1.77 -6.88
C TYR A 140 9.90 -2.29 -8.29
N PHE A 141 10.99 -3.02 -8.51
CA PHE A 141 11.31 -3.52 -9.84
C PHE A 141 12.12 -4.80 -9.75
N LEU A 142 11.93 -5.65 -10.76
CA LEU A 142 12.70 -6.87 -10.95
C LEU A 142 13.87 -6.62 -11.89
N LEU A 143 15.01 -7.22 -11.56
CA LEU A 143 16.13 -7.38 -12.49
C LEU A 143 16.45 -8.86 -12.64
N PRO A 144 16.81 -9.33 -13.85
CA PRO A 144 17.24 -10.72 -14.05
C PRO A 144 18.40 -11.09 -13.13
N ASP A 145 18.33 -12.27 -12.53
CA ASP A 145 19.42 -12.82 -11.73
C ASP A 145 20.41 -13.54 -12.66
N THR A 146 21.50 -12.86 -12.98
CA THR A 146 22.52 -13.38 -13.91
C THR A 146 23.46 -14.40 -13.27
N THR A 147 23.34 -14.70 -11.96
CA THR A 147 24.32 -15.54 -11.26
C THR A 147 24.20 -17.03 -11.56
N GLY A 148 23.04 -17.50 -12.05
CA GLY A 148 22.73 -18.93 -12.21
C GLY A 148 22.36 -19.38 -13.62
N GLY A 149 22.58 -18.56 -14.65
CA GLY A 149 22.28 -18.88 -16.06
C GLY A 149 20.79 -19.07 -16.40
N ASN A 150 19.88 -18.91 -15.44
CA ASN A 150 18.43 -19.05 -15.64
C ASN A 150 17.81 -17.68 -15.91
N THR A 151 17.27 -17.48 -17.13
CA THR A 151 16.71 -16.22 -17.59
C THR A 151 15.38 -15.84 -16.92
N ASN A 152 14.75 -16.78 -16.22
CA ASN A 152 13.44 -16.60 -15.59
C ASN A 152 13.56 -16.37 -14.07
N LEU A 153 14.78 -16.18 -13.57
CA LEU A 153 15.03 -15.79 -12.19
C LEU A 153 15.26 -14.30 -12.08
N TYR A 154 14.74 -13.72 -11.00
CA TYR A 154 14.76 -12.30 -10.75
C TYR A 154 15.08 -11.98 -9.29
N VAL A 155 15.65 -10.79 -9.12
CA VAL A 155 15.87 -10.15 -7.83
C VAL A 155 14.93 -8.95 -7.73
N LEU A 156 14.20 -8.86 -6.61
CA LEU A 156 13.34 -7.72 -6.32
C LEU A 156 14.16 -6.65 -5.60
N TYR A 157 14.14 -5.45 -6.19
CA TYR A 157 14.71 -4.25 -5.61
C TYR A 157 13.63 -3.25 -5.25
N ARG A 158 13.96 -2.44 -4.26
CA ARG A 158 13.19 -1.27 -3.84
C ARG A 158 14.07 -0.03 -3.92
N ARG A 159 13.53 1.08 -4.39
CA ARG A 159 14.19 2.39 -4.42
C ARG A 159 13.24 3.45 -3.88
N ILE A 160 13.77 4.41 -3.11
CA ILE A 160 13.03 5.62 -2.71
C ILE A 160 13.66 6.80 -3.43
N ASN A 161 12.85 7.61 -4.10
CA ASN A 161 13.29 8.78 -4.88
C ASN A 161 14.50 8.43 -5.77
N ASP A 162 15.59 9.20 -5.68
CA ASP A 162 16.82 8.94 -6.41
C ASP A 162 17.85 8.10 -5.66
N ARG A 163 17.53 7.56 -4.48
CA ARG A 163 18.49 6.80 -3.67
C ARG A 163 18.96 5.52 -4.33
N ASP A 164 20.00 4.95 -3.74
CA ASP A 164 20.45 3.62 -4.12
C ASP A 164 19.35 2.58 -3.89
N SER A 165 19.32 1.58 -4.77
CA SER A 165 18.33 0.52 -4.71
C SER A 165 18.72 -0.50 -3.66
N THR A 166 17.80 -0.79 -2.75
CA THR A 166 17.94 -1.81 -1.72
C THR A 166 17.40 -3.13 -2.21
N LEU A 167 18.12 -4.22 -1.95
CA LEU A 167 17.65 -5.57 -2.23
C LEU A 167 16.52 -5.94 -1.25
N VAL A 168 15.41 -6.45 -1.79
CA VAL A 168 14.29 -6.95 -0.98
C VAL A 168 14.40 -8.47 -0.84
N THR A 169 14.43 -9.19 -1.96
CA THR A 169 14.60 -10.65 -1.96
C THR A 169 15.12 -11.15 -3.31
N ARG A 170 15.60 -12.40 -3.34
CA ARG A 170 16.12 -13.11 -4.51
C ARG A 170 15.28 -14.35 -4.82
N ASN A 171 15.68 -15.11 -5.84
CA ASN A 171 15.08 -16.40 -6.21
C ASN A 171 13.58 -16.32 -6.55
N LEU A 172 13.16 -15.18 -7.09
CA LEU A 172 11.82 -15.01 -7.64
C LEU A 172 11.80 -15.54 -9.06
N TYR A 173 10.93 -16.51 -9.32
CA TYR A 173 10.68 -17.04 -10.64
C TYR A 173 9.53 -16.27 -11.30
N VAL A 174 9.70 -15.93 -12.57
CA VAL A 174 8.60 -15.44 -13.40
C VAL A 174 8.48 -16.38 -14.59
N SER A 175 7.32 -17.01 -14.76
CA SER A 175 7.08 -17.87 -15.93
C SER A 175 7.07 -17.06 -17.22
N SER A 176 7.67 -17.62 -18.28
CA SER A 176 7.60 -17.10 -19.65
C SER A 176 6.15 -16.94 -20.14
N ASP A 177 5.25 -17.79 -19.66
CA ASP A 177 3.88 -17.89 -20.19
C ASP A 177 2.96 -16.81 -19.63
N SER A 178 3.22 -16.34 -18.40
CA SER A 178 2.48 -15.22 -17.82
C SER A 178 3.15 -13.87 -18.10
N SER A 179 4.47 -13.83 -18.27
CA SER A 179 5.26 -12.62 -18.58
C SER A 179 5.10 -11.42 -17.62
N PHE A 180 4.42 -11.56 -16.48
CA PHE A 180 4.21 -10.49 -15.51
C PHE A 180 4.55 -10.93 -14.08
N PHE A 181 5.07 -9.99 -13.31
CA PHE A 181 5.12 -10.01 -11.86
C PHE A 181 4.05 -9.07 -11.26
N PHE A 182 3.81 -7.94 -11.94
CA PHE A 182 2.72 -7.00 -11.66
C PHE A 182 1.66 -7.05 -12.76
N GLU A 183 0.41 -7.29 -12.38
CA GLU A 183 -0.76 -7.17 -13.23
C GLU A 183 -1.62 -6.01 -12.71
N TYR A 184 -2.11 -5.17 -13.61
CA TYR A 184 -2.81 -3.93 -13.26
C TYR A 184 -4.28 -4.04 -13.62
N PHE A 185 -5.13 -3.40 -12.82
CA PHE A 185 -6.57 -3.38 -13.04
C PHE A 185 -7.05 -1.93 -13.10
N SER A 186 -7.93 -1.65 -14.05
CA SER A 186 -8.64 -0.37 -14.14
C SER A 186 -10.13 -0.59 -13.90
N THR A 187 -10.77 0.34 -13.22
CA THR A 187 -12.23 0.35 -13.08
C THR A 187 -12.82 1.30 -14.12
N THR A 188 -13.68 0.77 -14.98
CA THR A 188 -14.38 1.56 -16.00
C THR A 188 -15.43 2.48 -15.37
N ALA A 189 -15.92 3.47 -16.13
CA ALA A 189 -16.98 4.38 -15.68
C ALA A 189 -18.27 3.64 -15.23
N GLY A 190 -18.51 2.42 -15.73
CA GLY A 190 -19.60 1.54 -15.32
C GLY A 190 -19.37 0.77 -14.02
N GLY A 191 -18.22 0.93 -13.36
CA GLY A 191 -17.89 0.26 -12.10
C GLY A 191 -17.30 -1.15 -12.25
N THR A 192 -17.10 -1.63 -13.49
CA THR A 192 -16.45 -2.92 -13.75
C THR A 192 -14.94 -2.79 -13.69
N THR A 193 -14.31 -3.59 -12.83
CA THR A 193 -12.85 -3.71 -12.74
C THR A 193 -12.37 -4.76 -13.73
N ALA A 194 -11.46 -4.39 -14.63
CA ALA A 194 -10.89 -5.26 -15.65
C ALA A 194 -9.35 -5.20 -15.63
N ALA A 195 -8.71 -6.32 -15.95
CA ALA A 195 -7.26 -6.37 -16.10
C ALA A 195 -6.83 -5.55 -17.32
N ILE A 196 -5.75 -4.78 -17.16
CA ILE A 196 -5.09 -4.08 -18.26
C ILE A 196 -4.21 -5.10 -18.97
N ALA A 197 -4.47 -5.30 -20.27
CA ALA A 197 -3.66 -6.21 -21.08
C ALA A 197 -2.19 -5.81 -21.09
N ASN A 198 -1.27 -6.80 -21.02
CA ASN A 198 0.17 -6.56 -21.03
C ASN A 198 0.64 -5.75 -22.25
N ALA A 199 -0.03 -5.86 -23.40
CA ALA A 199 0.26 -5.07 -24.61
C ALA A 199 0.05 -3.56 -24.42
N ASN A 200 -0.71 -3.14 -23.40
CA ASN A 200 -0.95 -1.75 -23.07
C ASN A 200 0.02 -1.19 -22.01
N LEU A 201 0.95 -2.02 -21.52
CA LEU A 201 2.00 -1.66 -20.57
C LEU A 201 3.33 -1.43 -21.33
N PRO A 202 4.22 -0.56 -20.85
CA PRO A 202 4.13 0.22 -19.62
C PRO A 202 3.22 1.46 -19.73
N ILE A 203 2.62 1.85 -18.61
CA ILE A 203 1.88 3.11 -18.43
C ILE A 203 2.69 4.01 -17.50
N TYR A 204 2.79 5.30 -17.82
CA TYR A 204 3.52 6.31 -17.06
C TYR A 204 2.59 7.44 -16.62
N TRP A 205 3.00 8.21 -15.61
CA TRP A 205 2.27 9.39 -15.12
C TRP A 205 2.00 10.45 -16.19
N ASP A 206 2.88 10.55 -17.20
CA ASP A 206 2.80 11.53 -18.28
C ASP A 206 2.01 11.01 -19.49
N ASP A 207 1.29 9.90 -19.34
CA ASP A 207 0.45 9.35 -20.39
C ASP A 207 -0.70 10.31 -20.72
N THR A 208 -0.75 10.75 -21.98
CA THR A 208 -1.75 11.73 -22.47
C THR A 208 -3.20 11.28 -22.34
N LEU A 209 -3.44 9.96 -22.26
CA LEU A 209 -4.76 9.38 -22.07
C LEU A 209 -5.16 9.27 -20.58
N GLY A 210 -4.28 9.70 -19.65
CA GLY A 210 -4.54 9.65 -18.21
C GLY A 210 -4.71 8.22 -17.68
N ARG A 211 -4.17 7.20 -18.36
CA ARG A 211 -4.38 5.79 -17.98
C ARG A 211 -3.78 5.45 -16.62
N ALA A 212 -2.72 6.15 -16.19
CA ALA A 212 -2.12 5.95 -14.87
C ALA A 212 -3.13 6.20 -13.74
N ASP A 213 -3.99 7.21 -13.89
CA ASP A 213 -5.01 7.57 -12.91
C ASP A 213 -6.22 6.62 -12.92
N SER A 214 -6.34 5.77 -13.95
CA SER A 214 -7.41 4.77 -14.06
C SER A 214 -7.10 3.47 -13.31
N ILE A 215 -5.85 3.26 -12.87
CA ILE A 215 -5.44 2.05 -12.16
C ILE A 215 -6.02 2.06 -10.75
N THR A 216 -6.82 1.05 -10.43
CA THR A 216 -7.52 0.93 -9.15
C THR A 216 -7.03 -0.25 -8.30
N ALA A 217 -6.39 -1.24 -8.90
CA ALA A 217 -5.77 -2.33 -8.16
C ALA A 217 -4.54 -2.88 -8.90
N VAL A 218 -3.64 -3.47 -8.12
CA VAL A 218 -2.43 -4.13 -8.61
C VAL A 218 -2.38 -5.52 -8.02
N ARG A 219 -2.28 -6.53 -8.87
CA ARG A 219 -2.00 -7.89 -8.46
C ARG A 219 -0.50 -8.16 -8.56
N VAL A 220 0.06 -8.64 -7.46
CA VAL A 220 1.44 -9.13 -7.38
C VAL A 220 1.41 -10.64 -7.46
N ARG A 221 2.13 -11.20 -8.42
CA ARG A 221 2.42 -12.62 -8.51
C ARG A 221 3.88 -12.85 -8.12
N ALA A 222 4.10 -13.37 -6.91
CA ALA A 222 5.43 -13.78 -6.48
C ALA A 222 5.53 -15.30 -6.48
N THR A 223 6.44 -15.85 -7.26
CA THR A 223 6.72 -17.28 -7.28
C THR A 223 8.11 -17.53 -6.74
N GLY A 224 8.21 -18.21 -5.59
CA GLY A 224 9.50 -18.65 -5.06
C GLY A 224 9.97 -19.91 -5.77
N ARG A 225 11.28 -19.99 -6.06
CA ARG A 225 11.91 -21.19 -6.61
C ARG A 225 12.89 -21.79 -5.62
N PHE A 226 12.81 -23.10 -5.45
CA PHE A 226 13.83 -23.91 -4.79
C PHE A 226 14.35 -24.99 -5.74
N TRP A 227 15.66 -25.19 -5.79
CA TRP A 227 16.28 -26.31 -6.52
C TRP A 227 16.46 -27.49 -5.58
N ASP A 228 15.70 -28.55 -5.80
CA ASP A 228 15.94 -29.82 -5.15
C ASP A 228 17.11 -30.51 -5.85
N SER A 229 18.30 -30.40 -5.26
CA SER A 229 19.53 -30.95 -5.83
C SER A 229 19.54 -32.47 -5.94
N ARG A 230 18.69 -33.17 -5.19
CA ARG A 230 18.64 -34.64 -5.19
C ARG A 230 17.64 -35.19 -6.18
N ASN A 231 16.46 -34.59 -6.25
CA ASN A 231 15.48 -34.94 -7.29
C ASN A 231 15.79 -34.25 -8.64
N GLN A 232 16.80 -33.37 -8.66
CA GLN A 232 17.20 -32.57 -9.83
C GLN A 232 16.02 -31.82 -10.44
N GLN A 233 15.17 -31.26 -9.57
CA GLN A 233 13.91 -30.64 -9.96
C GLN A 233 13.72 -29.29 -9.29
N ASN A 234 13.05 -28.40 -10.01
CA ASN A 234 12.62 -27.12 -9.47
C ASN A 234 11.27 -27.28 -8.77
N VAL A 235 11.20 -26.77 -7.54
CA VAL A 235 9.94 -26.63 -6.83
C VAL A 235 9.54 -25.17 -6.82
N TYR A 236 8.31 -24.91 -7.26
CA TYR A 236 7.73 -23.58 -7.34
C TYR A 236 6.63 -23.41 -6.29
N ARG A 237 6.55 -22.20 -5.74
CA ARG A 237 5.50 -21.77 -4.80
C ARG A 237 4.96 -20.43 -5.23
N ASP A 238 3.81 -20.43 -5.87
CA ASP A 238 3.11 -19.23 -6.30
C ASP A 238 2.32 -18.59 -5.15
N LEU A 239 2.39 -17.26 -5.07
CA LEU A 239 1.57 -16.42 -4.20
C LEU A 239 0.98 -15.28 -5.03
N PHE A 240 -0.32 -15.10 -4.91
CA PHE A 240 -1.05 -14.01 -5.56
C PHE A 240 -1.70 -13.13 -4.50
N VAL A 241 -1.44 -11.83 -4.57
CA VAL A 241 -2.13 -10.83 -3.74
C VAL A 241 -2.56 -9.67 -4.62
N THR A 242 -3.81 -9.28 -4.48
CA THR A 242 -4.35 -8.09 -5.14
C THR A 242 -4.46 -6.97 -4.11
N VAL A 243 -3.78 -5.86 -4.39
CA VAL A 243 -3.76 -4.65 -3.58
C VAL A 243 -4.65 -3.61 -4.25
N GLU A 244 -5.74 -3.25 -3.58
CA GLU A 244 -6.59 -2.15 -4.04
C GLU A 244 -5.96 -0.81 -3.67
N LEU A 245 -5.82 0.07 -4.66
CA LEU A 245 -5.32 1.43 -4.48
C LEU A 245 -6.47 2.32 -4.03
N ARG A 246 -6.84 2.21 -2.75
CA ARG A 246 -7.98 2.93 -2.16
C ARG A 246 -7.81 4.45 -2.14
N ASN A 247 -6.56 4.89 -2.24
CA ASN A 247 -6.14 6.30 -2.26
C ASN A 247 -5.80 6.77 -3.69
N ALA A 248 -5.80 5.89 -4.70
CA ALA A 248 -5.72 6.31 -6.09
C ALA A 248 -7.05 6.98 -6.46
N PHE A 249 -6.99 8.32 -6.59
CA PHE A 249 -8.12 9.17 -6.92
C PHE A 249 -8.96 8.54 -8.04
N ARG A 250 -10.15 8.03 -7.68
CA ARG A 250 -11.14 7.57 -8.67
C ARG A 250 -11.33 8.70 -9.68
N LEU A 251 -10.96 8.46 -10.94
CA LEU A 251 -11.27 9.27 -12.12
C LEU A 251 -11.29 10.77 -11.81
N ALA A 252 -10.14 11.43 -11.95
CA ALA A 252 -10.11 12.88 -12.06
C ALA A 252 -11.11 13.29 -13.17
N SER A 253 -12.29 13.78 -12.78
CA SER A 253 -13.05 14.66 -13.64
C SER A 253 -12.12 15.83 -13.91
N THR A 254 -11.63 15.92 -15.13
CA THR A 254 -10.67 16.94 -15.60
C THR A 254 -11.30 18.35 -15.62
N ARG A 255 -12.56 18.47 -15.20
CA ARG A 255 -13.18 19.73 -14.79
C ARG A 255 -13.51 19.63 -13.31
N CYS A 256 -12.72 20.31 -12.48
CA CYS A 256 -13.16 20.65 -11.13
C CYS A 256 -14.32 21.62 -11.27
N GLY A 257 -15.41 21.32 -10.57
CA GLY A 257 -16.54 22.23 -10.46
C GLY A 257 -16.18 23.45 -9.60
N ALA A 258 -17.20 24.14 -9.11
CA ALA A 258 -17.02 25.06 -8.00
C ALA A 258 -16.66 24.28 -6.73
N VAL A 259 -16.07 24.98 -5.75
CA VAL A 259 -15.78 24.41 -4.42
C VAL A 259 -17.04 23.71 -3.88
N PRO A 260 -16.93 22.48 -3.36
CA PRO A 260 -18.08 21.73 -2.87
C PRO A 260 -18.85 22.53 -1.83
N SER A 261 -20.16 22.34 -1.84
CA SER A 261 -21.00 22.87 -0.78
C SER A 261 -20.63 22.26 0.57
N THR A 262 -20.94 22.97 1.64
CA THR A 262 -20.72 22.48 3.00
C THR A 262 -21.69 21.33 3.30
N PRO A 263 -21.25 20.22 3.92
CA PRO A 263 -22.13 19.13 4.35
C PRO A 263 -23.33 19.67 5.13
N ASP A 264 -24.54 19.18 4.89
CA ASP A 264 -25.74 19.78 5.52
C ASP A 264 -25.82 19.49 7.02
N SER A 265 -25.36 18.30 7.44
CA SER A 265 -25.41 17.88 8.84
C SER A 265 -24.13 17.17 9.28
N LEU A 266 -23.81 17.29 10.57
CA LEU A 266 -22.82 16.49 11.26
C LEU A 266 -23.36 16.15 12.65
N GLY A 267 -23.74 14.88 12.83
CA GLY A 267 -24.07 14.27 14.10
C GLY A 267 -22.81 13.77 14.81
N VAL A 268 -22.68 14.10 16.08
CA VAL A 268 -21.56 13.68 16.93
C VAL A 268 -22.14 12.92 18.12
N THR A 269 -21.81 11.64 18.25
CA THR A 269 -22.27 10.76 19.33
C THR A 269 -21.08 10.19 20.07
N VAL A 270 -21.10 10.28 21.40
CA VAL A 270 -20.10 9.63 22.25
C VAL A 270 -20.59 8.22 22.54
N GLU A 271 -19.82 7.19 22.19
CA GLU A 271 -20.16 5.82 22.54
C GLU A 271 -19.47 5.43 23.85
N THR A 272 -20.26 4.91 24.79
CA THR A 272 -19.79 4.50 26.12
C THR A 272 -19.95 2.99 26.30
N ALA A 273 -18.94 2.34 26.86
CA ALA A 273 -19.03 0.95 27.32
C ALA A 273 -20.04 0.81 28.48
N PRO A 274 -20.53 -0.42 28.78
CA PRO A 274 -21.49 -0.68 29.87
C PRO A 274 -21.05 -0.25 31.29
N ALA A 275 -19.80 0.18 31.47
CA ALA A 275 -19.26 0.72 32.71
C ALA A 275 -19.07 2.26 32.70
N GLY A 276 -19.65 2.97 31.72
CA GLY A 276 -19.54 4.43 31.60
C GLY A 276 -18.21 4.94 31.04
N GLN A 277 -17.27 4.04 30.71
CA GLN A 277 -16.02 4.38 30.03
C GLN A 277 -16.29 4.78 28.59
N LYS A 278 -15.65 5.85 28.11
CA LYS A 278 -15.77 6.30 26.71
C LYS A 278 -14.96 5.39 25.81
N LEU A 279 -15.63 4.79 24.82
CA LEU A 279 -15.01 3.87 23.88
C LEU A 279 -14.46 4.65 22.68
N ASP A 280 -15.32 5.46 22.06
CA ASP A 280 -15.00 6.27 20.88
C ASP A 280 -15.99 7.43 20.69
N VAL A 281 -15.73 8.25 19.68
CA VAL A 281 -16.72 9.21 19.16
C VAL A 281 -17.11 8.84 17.74
N ARG A 282 -18.41 8.61 17.55
CA ARG A 282 -19.01 8.41 16.25
C ARG A 282 -19.42 9.73 15.62
N LEU A 283 -19.00 9.92 14.38
CA LEU A 283 -19.34 11.05 13.52
C LEU A 283 -20.20 10.52 12.39
N ASP A 284 -21.40 11.06 12.20
CA ASP A 284 -22.31 10.74 11.10
C ASP A 284 -22.64 12.03 10.35
N TRP A 285 -22.49 12.07 9.02
CA TRP A 285 -22.79 13.26 8.23
C TRP A 285 -23.51 12.93 6.93
N SER A 286 -24.23 13.92 6.40
CA SER A 286 -24.80 13.84 5.06
C SER A 286 -23.73 14.11 4.01
N GLY A 287 -23.79 13.38 2.91
CA GLY A 287 -23.03 13.73 1.71
C GLY A 287 -23.53 15.05 1.14
N VAL A 288 -22.63 15.84 0.52
CA VAL A 288 -23.02 17.12 -0.09
C VAL A 288 -23.81 16.91 -1.39
N ALA A 289 -24.69 17.86 -1.72
CA ALA A 289 -25.46 17.84 -2.97
C ALA A 289 -24.49 17.93 -4.17
N GLY A 290 -24.21 16.80 -4.80
CA GLY A 290 -23.15 16.63 -5.80
C GLY A 290 -22.31 15.37 -5.59
N ASP A 291 -22.40 14.71 -4.43
CA ASP A 291 -21.70 13.44 -4.16
C ASP A 291 -22.51 12.23 -4.65
N SER A 292 -23.84 12.22 -4.43
CA SER A 292 -24.74 11.16 -4.90
C SER A 292 -25.35 11.42 -6.28
N THR A 293 -25.39 12.68 -6.72
CA THR A 293 -25.92 13.16 -8.01
C THR A 293 -24.81 13.84 -8.83
N ALA A 294 -24.95 13.92 -10.16
CA ALA A 294 -23.91 14.55 -11.01
C ALA A 294 -23.65 16.01 -10.57
N PRO A 295 -22.37 16.48 -10.53
CA PRO A 295 -21.19 15.93 -11.22
C PRO A 295 -20.34 14.88 -10.47
N LYS A 296 -20.63 14.50 -9.20
CA LYS A 296 -19.84 13.49 -8.44
C LYS A 296 -18.36 13.84 -8.32
N ASP A 297 -18.09 15.11 -8.05
CA ASP A 297 -16.77 15.74 -8.01
C ASP A 297 -16.11 15.73 -6.63
N VAL A 298 -16.89 15.54 -5.56
CA VAL A 298 -16.39 15.38 -4.19
C VAL A 298 -15.47 14.15 -4.12
N ARG A 299 -14.25 14.34 -3.63
CA ARG A 299 -13.20 13.31 -3.55
C ARG A 299 -13.08 12.74 -2.15
N GLU A 300 -13.12 13.58 -1.15
CA GLU A 300 -13.02 13.17 0.25
C GLU A 300 -13.73 14.14 1.19
N TYR A 301 -14.00 13.66 2.39
CA TYR A 301 -14.43 14.46 3.53
C TYR A 301 -13.28 14.55 4.51
N VAL A 302 -12.85 15.77 4.83
CA VAL A 302 -11.82 16.03 5.83
C VAL A 302 -12.50 16.24 7.18
N LEU A 303 -12.06 15.50 8.19
CA LEU A 303 -12.59 15.51 9.54
C LEU A 303 -11.68 16.36 10.42
N TYR A 304 -12.28 17.32 11.09
CA TYR A 304 -11.61 18.30 11.92
C TYR A 304 -12.01 18.13 13.39
N LYS A 305 -11.07 18.50 14.26
CA LYS A 305 -11.24 18.58 15.70
C LYS A 305 -10.64 19.90 16.17
N ARG A 306 -11.28 20.52 17.15
CA ARG A 306 -10.75 21.70 17.85
C ARG A 306 -11.17 21.69 19.31
N ARG A 307 -10.42 22.39 20.16
CA ARG A 307 -10.87 22.65 21.53
C ARG A 307 -12.10 23.57 21.50
N SER A 308 -13.04 23.36 22.42
CA SER A 308 -14.22 24.21 22.56
C SER A 308 -13.79 25.67 22.79
N GLY A 309 -14.33 26.60 22.00
CA GLY A 309 -13.96 28.01 22.03
C GLY A 309 -12.73 28.38 21.20
N ALA A 310 -11.96 27.41 20.67
CA ALA A 310 -10.87 27.70 19.74
C ALA A 310 -11.40 28.12 18.36
N THR A 311 -10.69 29.00 17.67
CA THR A 311 -11.05 29.48 16.33
C THR A 311 -10.45 28.62 15.23
N SER A 312 -9.28 27.99 15.48
CA SER A 312 -8.57 27.14 14.52
C SER A 312 -9.07 25.69 14.55
N TRP A 313 -9.23 25.09 13.36
CA TRP A 313 -9.52 23.68 13.18
C TRP A 313 -8.26 22.88 12.89
N THR A 314 -8.14 21.70 13.51
CA THR A 314 -7.06 20.75 13.22
C THR A 314 -7.65 19.53 12.53
N ALA A 315 -7.16 19.20 11.34
CA ALA A 315 -7.55 17.97 10.65
C ALA A 315 -6.95 16.77 11.39
N PHE A 316 -7.75 15.72 11.62
CA PHE A 316 -7.29 14.51 12.32
C PHE A 316 -7.59 13.22 11.54
N ALA A 317 -8.50 13.28 10.57
CA ALA A 317 -8.82 12.16 9.71
C ALA A 317 -9.39 12.63 8.36
N SER A 318 -9.40 11.75 7.37
CA SER A 318 -10.17 11.94 6.15
C SER A 318 -10.94 10.67 5.79
N ARG A 319 -12.04 10.83 5.05
CA ARG A 319 -12.84 9.72 4.53
C ARG A 319 -13.12 9.94 3.05
N PRO A 320 -12.67 9.04 2.16
CA PRO A 320 -12.97 9.14 0.74
C PRO A 320 -14.48 9.18 0.48
N ALA A 321 -14.88 10.04 -0.46
CA ALA A 321 -16.25 10.11 -0.93
C ALA A 321 -16.57 8.83 -1.74
N ARG A 322 -17.68 8.18 -1.39
CA ARG A 322 -18.15 6.92 -1.97
C ARG A 322 -19.45 7.07 -2.73
N ARG A 323 -19.89 8.31 -3.00
CA ARG A 323 -21.17 8.62 -3.65
C ARG A 323 -22.37 8.12 -2.85
N ALA A 324 -22.24 8.16 -1.52
CA ALA A 324 -23.28 7.80 -0.59
C ALA A 324 -24.02 9.06 -0.12
N SER A 325 -25.30 8.92 0.24
CA SER A 325 -26.06 10.00 0.87
C SER A 325 -25.62 10.27 2.31
N THR A 326 -24.99 9.30 2.95
CA THR A 326 -24.51 9.39 4.34
C THR A 326 -23.15 8.75 4.50
N TYR A 327 -22.40 9.28 5.47
CA TYR A 327 -21.07 8.85 5.84
C TYR A 327 -20.97 8.73 7.36
N ARG A 328 -20.00 7.92 7.79
CA ARG A 328 -19.71 7.65 9.20
C ARG A 328 -18.22 7.72 9.45
N TYR A 329 -17.77 7.99 10.66
CA TYR A 329 -16.39 7.79 11.09
C TYR A 329 -16.37 7.51 12.59
N GLN A 330 -15.43 6.69 13.05
CA GLN A 330 -15.23 6.41 14.48
C GLN A 330 -13.84 6.90 14.89
N ASP A 331 -13.82 7.84 15.83
CA ASP A 331 -12.60 8.37 16.44
C ASP A 331 -12.26 7.58 17.70
N PHE A 332 -11.36 6.60 17.55
CA PHE A 332 -10.79 5.83 18.66
C PHE A 332 -9.61 6.54 19.33
N SER A 333 -9.10 7.62 18.73
CA SER A 333 -7.93 8.34 19.24
C SER A 333 -8.27 9.26 20.43
N ILE A 334 -9.57 9.39 20.74
CA ILE A 334 -10.04 10.27 21.79
C ILE A 334 -9.56 9.89 23.20
N GLN A 335 -9.14 8.64 23.42
CA GLN A 335 -8.68 8.17 24.72
C GLN A 335 -7.35 8.81 25.17
N SER A 336 -6.57 9.40 24.27
CA SER A 336 -5.31 10.09 24.59
C SER A 336 -5.45 11.61 24.77
N ASP A 337 -6.65 12.17 24.60
CA ASP A 337 -6.89 13.62 24.66
C ASP A 337 -7.56 14.04 25.98
N THR A 338 -7.31 15.27 26.44
CA THR A 338 -7.93 15.85 27.65
C THR A 338 -8.63 17.19 27.34
N GLY A 339 -9.87 17.37 27.81
CA GLY A 339 -10.65 18.61 27.67
C GLY A 339 -11.89 18.48 26.76
N THR A 340 -12.57 19.61 26.51
CA THR A 340 -13.78 19.66 25.66
C THR A 340 -13.44 19.99 24.21
N PHE A 341 -13.93 19.17 23.29
CA PHE A 341 -13.68 19.27 21.86
C PHE A 341 -14.97 19.47 21.06
N GLN A 342 -14.82 20.14 19.92
CA GLN A 342 -15.81 20.22 18.85
C GLN A 342 -15.27 19.50 17.62
N TYR A 343 -16.16 18.79 16.93
CA TYR A 343 -15.86 18.12 15.68
C TYR A 343 -16.41 18.91 14.50
N GLY A 344 -15.75 18.79 13.36
CA GLY A 344 -16.15 19.42 12.13
C GLY A 344 -15.91 18.52 10.93
N VAL A 345 -16.63 18.75 9.84
CA VAL A 345 -16.43 18.05 8.57
C VAL A 345 -16.48 19.04 7.42
N ALA A 346 -15.60 18.89 6.44
CA ALA A 346 -15.64 19.64 5.19
C ALA A 346 -15.54 18.68 4.01
N ALA A 347 -16.20 19.01 2.90
CA ALA A 347 -16.05 18.29 1.65
C ALA A 347 -14.87 18.86 0.86
N ARG A 348 -14.13 18.01 0.17
CA ARG A 348 -12.99 18.39 -0.65
C ARG A 348 -13.11 17.77 -2.03
N ASP A 349 -12.81 18.58 -3.04
CA ASP A 349 -12.63 18.15 -4.41
C ASP A 349 -11.26 18.66 -4.93
N CYS A 350 -11.12 18.81 -6.25
CA CYS A 350 -9.92 19.41 -6.84
C CYS A 350 -9.97 20.93 -6.99
N SER A 351 -11.10 21.60 -6.75
CA SER A 351 -11.21 23.06 -6.73
C SER A 351 -10.94 23.66 -5.35
N GLY A 352 -11.15 22.90 -4.27
CA GLY A 352 -10.82 23.32 -2.92
C GLY A 352 -11.47 22.49 -1.81
N VAL A 353 -11.51 23.08 -0.61
CA VAL A 353 -12.18 22.53 0.57
C VAL A 353 -13.35 23.44 0.92
N SER A 354 -14.52 22.86 1.19
CA SER A 354 -15.70 23.59 1.65
C SER A 354 -15.45 24.25 3.00
N THR A 355 -16.35 25.13 3.43
CA THR A 355 -16.33 25.57 4.83
C THR A 355 -16.61 24.37 5.76
N VAL A 356 -16.09 24.43 6.99
CA VAL A 356 -16.26 23.36 7.98
C VAL A 356 -17.68 23.40 8.54
N ARG A 357 -18.42 22.31 8.40
CA ARG A 357 -19.65 22.08 9.16
C ARG A 357 -19.28 21.66 10.57
N THR A 358 -19.55 22.54 11.53
CA THR A 358 -19.43 22.23 12.96
C THR A 358 -20.51 21.23 13.38
N GLY A 359 -20.12 20.23 14.16
CA GLY A 359 -21.05 19.27 14.76
C GLY A 359 -21.94 19.92 15.82
N THR A 360 -23.12 19.34 16.02
CA THR A 360 -24.13 19.90 16.94
C THR A 360 -23.78 19.76 18.42
N SER A 361 -22.81 18.91 18.76
CA SER A 361 -22.49 18.53 20.13
C SER A 361 -20.99 18.68 20.42
N THR A 362 -20.66 19.13 21.63
CA THR A 362 -19.30 19.08 22.16
C THR A 362 -19.03 17.77 22.88
N VAL A 363 -17.81 17.25 22.81
CA VAL A 363 -17.38 16.06 23.53
C VAL A 363 -16.36 16.45 24.59
N THR A 364 -16.69 16.28 25.87
CA THR A 364 -15.77 16.52 26.99
C THR A 364 -15.05 15.24 27.37
N ILE A 365 -13.72 15.25 27.37
CA ILE A 365 -12.90 14.15 27.85
C ILE A 365 -12.31 14.59 29.20
N PRO A 366 -12.59 13.86 30.30
CA PRO A 366 -12.15 14.24 31.63
C PRO A 366 -10.63 14.28 31.76
#